data_AF-A0A2S2DDF2-F1
#
_entry.id   AF-A0A2S2DDF2-F1
#
_cell.length_a   1.000
_cell.length_b   1.000
_cell.length_c   1.000
_cell.angle_alpha   90.00
_cell.angle_beta   90.00
_cell.angle_gamma   90.00
#
_symmetry.space_group_name_H-M   'P 1'
#
loop_
_entity.id
_entity.type
_entity.pdbx_description
1 polymer ?
#
loop_
_entity_poly.entity_id
_entity_poly.type
_entity_poly.pdbx_seq_one_letter_code
_entity_poly.pdbx_strand_id
1 'polypeptide(L)'
;MMRFHPHCVGLLMTDAQSIDQSLLPADLLPIAAKARKTDAEKELLQPFKEMSLSAGAKTFLKNMAKEFVFSYHKDIETKYMDKGLALEEAAIQFLNNQRFQSYRKNTERRVSDLLTGECDIYVPGVKTIDIKVSWSLDTFPALSEDAHDSLYEWQGRAYMNLWDVPEHEVVHVMLDTPDELIKWEQRELHQVGHIDPALRTTSITYARDAALEKRLENKCRVAQAYLACLVDRILVEHGRAPIAEAA
;
A
#
# COMPACT_ATOMS: atom_id res chain seq x y z
N MET A 1 0.92 9.45 -17.75
CA MET A 1 1.54 9.68 -16.43
C MET A 1 1.53 8.36 -15.65
N MET A 2 2.64 7.99 -14.99
CA MET A 2 2.71 6.75 -14.21
C MET A 2 1.83 6.86 -12.96
N ARG A 3 1.05 5.81 -12.65
CA ARG A 3 0.12 5.75 -11.53
C ARG A 3 0.59 4.69 -10.52
N PHE A 4 0.18 4.83 -9.26
CA PHE A 4 0.56 3.88 -8.22
C PHE A 4 -0.54 2.87 -7.95
N HIS A 5 -0.16 1.61 -7.75
CA HIS A 5 -1.07 0.60 -7.23
C HIS A 5 -1.22 0.74 -5.70
N PRO A 6 -2.44 0.63 -5.14
CA PRO A 6 -2.70 0.72 -3.70
C PRO A 6 -1.75 -0.08 -2.82
N HIS A 7 -1.41 -1.33 -3.20
CA HIS A 7 -0.52 -2.19 -2.42
C HIS A 7 0.92 -1.65 -2.28
N CYS A 8 1.37 -0.75 -3.16
CA CYS A 8 2.69 -0.13 -3.07
C CYS A 8 2.68 1.21 -2.34
N VAL A 9 1.50 1.83 -2.14
CA VAL A 9 1.44 3.22 -1.67
C VAL A 9 2.00 3.36 -0.26
N GLY A 10 1.85 2.35 0.60
CA GLY A 10 2.48 2.33 1.93
C GLY A 10 3.99 2.61 1.92
N LEU A 11 4.70 2.18 0.86
CA LEU A 11 6.15 2.43 0.69
C LEU A 11 6.47 3.92 0.47
N LEU A 12 5.52 4.69 -0.08
CA LEU A 12 5.65 6.15 -0.27
C LEU A 12 5.36 6.91 1.03
N MET A 13 4.52 6.34 1.89
CA MET A 13 3.98 7.01 3.06
C MET A 13 4.91 6.98 4.27
N THR A 14 5.96 6.15 4.25
CA THR A 14 7.02 6.17 5.27
C THR A 14 7.59 7.57 5.46
N ASP A 15 7.75 7.97 6.72
CA ASP A 15 8.25 9.29 7.09
C ASP A 15 9.69 9.50 6.60
N ALA A 16 9.96 10.70 6.08
CA ALA A 16 11.31 11.11 5.75
C ALA A 16 12.06 11.58 6.98
N GLN A 17 13.36 11.26 7.04
CA GLN A 17 14.25 11.73 8.11
C GLN A 17 14.50 13.25 8.00
N SER A 18 14.50 13.79 6.78
CA SER A 18 14.77 15.19 6.48
C SER A 18 13.80 15.74 5.43
N ILE A 19 13.69 17.06 5.40
CA ILE A 19 12.90 17.78 4.40
C ILE A 19 13.67 17.79 3.09
N ASP A 20 12.98 17.48 2.00
CA ASP A 20 13.48 17.69 0.65
C ASP A 20 13.47 19.19 0.35
N GLN A 21 14.66 19.78 0.21
CA GLN A 21 14.80 21.23 0.04
C GLN A 21 14.14 21.75 -1.24
N SER A 22 13.94 20.89 -2.25
CA SER A 22 13.23 21.27 -3.48
C SER A 22 11.74 21.55 -3.26
N LEU A 23 11.17 21.06 -2.15
CA LEU A 23 9.77 21.31 -1.78
C LEU A 23 9.60 22.58 -0.96
N LEU A 24 10.69 23.19 -0.47
CA LEU A 24 10.61 24.36 0.40
C LEU A 24 10.50 25.66 -0.41
N PRO A 25 9.53 26.53 -0.08
CA PRO A 25 9.53 27.93 -0.50
C PRO A 25 10.84 28.64 -0.12
N ALA A 26 11.28 29.57 -0.96
CA ALA A 26 12.57 30.24 -0.81
C ALA A 26 12.71 31.01 0.52
N ASP A 27 11.63 31.57 1.03
CA ASP A 27 11.53 32.28 2.31
C ASP A 27 11.67 31.35 3.53
N LEU A 28 11.39 30.05 3.37
CA LEU A 28 11.53 29.05 4.44
C LEU A 28 12.91 28.39 4.48
N LEU A 29 13.73 28.52 3.43
CA LEU A 29 15.09 27.96 3.39
C LEU A 29 15.97 28.43 4.56
N PRO A 30 16.01 29.74 4.93
CA PRO A 30 16.80 30.19 6.07
C PRO A 30 16.34 29.57 7.40
N ILE A 31 15.02 29.37 7.56
CA ILE A 31 14.44 28.74 8.75
C ILE A 31 14.85 27.26 8.81
N ALA A 32 14.75 26.54 7.69
CA ALA A 32 15.13 25.14 7.59
C ALA A 32 16.62 24.92 7.90
N ALA A 33 17.50 25.87 7.55
CA ALA A 33 18.93 25.81 7.81
C ALA A 33 19.33 26.02 9.29
N LYS A 34 18.44 26.55 10.15
CA LYS A 34 18.75 26.80 11.57
C LYS A 34 19.09 25.50 12.31
N ALA A 35 20.17 25.51 13.09
CA ALA A 35 20.59 24.39 13.92
C ALA A 35 19.58 24.07 15.05
N ARG A 36 18.94 25.11 15.60
CA ARG A 36 17.84 24.99 16.58
C ARG A 36 16.64 25.76 16.06
N LYS A 37 15.47 25.12 16.13
CA LYS A 37 14.18 25.67 15.67
C LYS A 37 13.22 25.73 16.84
N THR A 38 12.47 26.81 16.93
CA THR A 38 11.31 26.95 17.82
C THR A 38 10.21 25.97 17.41
N ASP A 39 9.25 25.72 18.30
CA ASP A 39 8.16 24.80 17.99
C ASP A 39 7.25 25.34 16.87
N ALA A 40 7.02 26.65 16.82
CA ALA A 40 6.32 27.30 15.71
C ALA A 40 7.02 27.11 14.36
N GLU A 41 8.37 27.17 14.32
CA GLU A 41 9.13 26.90 13.10
C GLU A 41 9.08 25.42 12.68
N LYS A 42 9.02 24.50 13.65
CA LYS A 42 8.85 23.07 13.34
C LYS A 42 7.47 22.82 12.75
N GLU A 43 6.43 23.39 13.33
CA GLU A 43 5.05 23.29 12.84
C GLU A 43 4.91 23.87 11.43
N LEU A 44 5.55 25.03 11.17
CA LEU A 44 5.59 25.64 9.84
C LEU A 44 6.28 24.75 8.79
N LEU A 45 7.32 24.00 9.18
CA LEU A 45 8.07 23.12 8.28
C LEU A 45 7.48 21.70 8.16
N GLN A 46 6.60 21.32 9.10
CA GLN A 46 6.07 19.97 9.21
C GLN A 46 5.38 19.47 7.93
N PRO A 47 4.53 20.27 7.23
CA PRO A 47 3.91 19.82 5.99
C PRO A 47 4.93 19.43 4.90
N PHE A 48 6.05 20.17 4.81
CA PHE A 48 7.10 19.87 3.83
C PHE A 48 7.87 18.60 4.18
N LYS A 49 8.07 18.35 5.48
CA LYS A 49 8.64 17.09 5.96
C LYS A 49 7.71 15.91 5.63
N GLU A 50 6.41 16.06 5.86
CA GLU A 50 5.40 15.05 5.57
C GLU A 50 5.25 14.75 4.09
N MET A 51 5.55 15.71 3.20
CA MET A 51 5.57 15.50 1.74
C MET A 51 6.89 14.91 1.23
N SER A 52 7.97 14.99 2.02
CA SER A 52 9.29 14.53 1.60
C SER A 52 9.35 13.02 1.47
N LEU A 53 9.99 12.51 0.42
CA LEU A 53 10.13 11.08 0.19
C LEU A 53 11.26 10.49 1.04
N SER A 54 10.98 9.38 1.73
CA SER A 54 11.99 8.63 2.48
C SER A 54 13.04 7.99 1.55
N ALA A 55 14.17 7.55 2.10
CA ALA A 55 15.18 6.82 1.33
C ALA A 55 14.61 5.52 0.72
N GLY A 56 13.73 4.83 1.46
CA GLY A 56 13.02 3.65 0.98
C GLY A 56 12.08 3.97 -0.18
N ALA A 57 11.28 5.03 -0.06
CA ALA A 57 10.40 5.50 -1.14
C ALA A 57 11.20 5.87 -2.40
N LYS A 58 12.31 6.60 -2.25
CA LYS A 58 13.18 6.96 -3.38
C LYS A 58 13.81 5.73 -4.05
N THR A 59 14.15 4.70 -3.27
CA THR A 59 14.66 3.42 -3.79
C THR A 59 13.58 2.67 -4.57
N PHE A 60 12.37 2.59 -4.03
CA PHE A 60 11.21 1.99 -4.71
C PHE A 60 10.94 2.69 -6.05
N LEU A 61 10.86 4.03 -6.06
CA LEU A 61 10.62 4.81 -7.28
C LEU A 61 11.75 4.64 -8.31
N LYS A 62 13.00 4.51 -7.86
CA LYS A 62 14.14 4.20 -8.74
C LYS A 62 14.00 2.83 -9.41
N ASN A 63 13.55 1.81 -8.69
CA ASN A 63 13.29 0.50 -9.29
C ASN A 63 12.17 0.56 -10.31
N MET A 64 11.07 1.27 -10.00
CA MET A 64 9.97 1.44 -10.95
C MET A 64 10.38 2.24 -12.20
N ALA A 65 11.24 3.26 -12.06
CA ALA A 65 11.82 3.98 -13.20
C ALA A 65 12.68 3.05 -14.08
N LYS A 66 13.46 2.15 -13.47
CA LYS A 66 14.26 1.16 -14.20
C LYS A 66 13.38 0.18 -14.97
N GLU A 67 12.36 -0.39 -14.33
CA GLU A 67 11.41 -1.31 -14.98
C GLU A 67 10.77 -0.65 -16.21
N PHE A 68 10.36 0.61 -16.06
CA PHE A 68 9.81 1.41 -17.15
C PHE A 68 10.81 1.61 -18.30
N VAL A 69 12.00 2.15 -18.02
CA VAL A 69 12.99 2.49 -19.07
C VAL A 69 13.54 1.25 -19.76
N PHE A 70 13.85 0.21 -19.00
CA PHE A 70 14.44 -1.02 -19.53
C PHE A 70 13.40 -2.05 -19.98
N SER A 71 12.10 -1.73 -19.89
CA SER A 71 10.99 -2.58 -20.34
C SER A 71 11.05 -4.01 -19.77
N TYR A 72 11.31 -4.13 -18.47
CA TYR A 72 11.23 -5.41 -17.76
C TYR A 72 10.24 -5.31 -16.61
N HIS A 73 9.69 -6.46 -16.23
CA HIS A 73 8.90 -6.61 -15.01
C HIS A 73 9.68 -7.50 -14.04
N LYS A 74 9.73 -7.09 -12.77
CA LYS A 74 10.31 -7.94 -11.73
C LYS A 74 9.19 -8.70 -11.03
N ASP A 75 9.09 -9.99 -11.32
CA ASP A 75 8.16 -10.85 -10.59
C ASP A 75 8.70 -11.12 -9.18
N ILE A 76 7.90 -10.75 -8.18
CA ILE A 76 8.16 -11.09 -6.77
C ILE A 76 7.14 -12.16 -6.43
N GLU A 77 7.57 -13.42 -6.51
CA GLU A 77 6.78 -14.56 -6.06
C GLU A 77 7.27 -14.97 -4.68
N THR A 78 6.34 -15.07 -3.74
CA THR A 78 6.63 -15.59 -2.41
C THR A 78 5.57 -16.62 -2.06
N LYS A 79 5.97 -17.61 -1.26
CA LYS A 79 5.04 -18.65 -0.76
C LYS A 79 3.76 -18.05 -0.12
N TYR A 80 3.88 -16.88 0.50
CA TYR A 80 2.78 -16.13 1.11
C TYR A 80 1.77 -15.64 0.07
N MET A 81 2.27 -15.08 -1.04
CA MET A 81 1.44 -14.62 -2.15
C MET A 81 0.78 -15.80 -2.86
N ASP A 82 1.50 -16.90 -3.05
CA ASP A 82 0.96 -18.11 -3.69
C ASP A 82 -0.23 -18.66 -2.92
N LYS A 83 -0.13 -18.74 -1.57
CA LYS A 83 -1.25 -19.16 -0.72
C LYS A 83 -2.42 -18.18 -0.82
N GLY A 84 -2.14 -16.87 -0.75
CA GLY A 84 -3.16 -15.82 -0.86
C GLY A 84 -3.94 -15.94 -2.16
N LEU A 85 -3.25 -16.06 -3.30
CA LEU A 85 -3.85 -16.21 -4.62
C LEU A 85 -4.63 -17.52 -4.75
N ALA A 86 -4.07 -18.64 -4.28
CA ALA A 86 -4.70 -19.95 -4.40
C ALA A 86 -6.01 -20.07 -3.59
N LEU A 87 -6.14 -19.31 -2.49
CA LEU A 87 -7.24 -19.45 -1.54
C LEU A 87 -8.14 -18.22 -1.44
N GLU A 88 -7.97 -17.23 -2.32
CA GLU A 88 -8.71 -15.96 -2.26
C GLU A 88 -10.24 -16.17 -2.30
N GLU A 89 -10.75 -16.93 -3.28
CA GLU A 89 -12.19 -17.24 -3.36
C GLU A 89 -12.70 -18.02 -2.15
N ALA A 90 -11.91 -18.99 -1.67
CA ALA A 90 -12.24 -19.78 -0.50
C ALA A 90 -12.29 -18.92 0.77
N ALA A 91 -11.43 -17.91 0.87
CA ALA A 91 -11.41 -16.96 1.99
C ALA A 91 -12.62 -16.02 1.97
N ILE A 92 -13.05 -15.54 0.79
CA ILE A 92 -14.30 -14.78 0.65
C ILE A 92 -15.49 -15.64 1.10
N GLN A 93 -15.56 -16.90 0.65
CA GLN A 93 -16.64 -17.80 1.04
C GLN A 93 -16.62 -18.11 2.55
N PHE A 94 -15.43 -18.31 3.11
CA PHE A 94 -15.27 -18.51 4.55
C PHE A 94 -15.79 -17.31 5.34
N LEU A 95 -15.43 -16.10 4.93
CA LEU A 95 -15.90 -14.85 5.54
C LEU A 95 -17.43 -14.70 5.43
N ASN A 96 -18.01 -15.03 4.28
CA ASN A 96 -19.46 -15.03 4.07
C ASN A 96 -20.19 -15.95 5.05
N ASN A 97 -19.66 -17.17 5.25
CA ASN A 97 -20.22 -18.12 6.20
C ASN A 97 -20.15 -17.60 7.64
N GLN A 98 -19.04 -16.97 8.04
CA GLN A 98 -18.88 -16.42 9.39
C GLN A 98 -19.80 -15.22 9.66
N ARG A 99 -20.01 -14.36 8.67
CA ARG A 99 -20.78 -13.12 8.82
C ARG A 99 -22.23 -13.22 8.36
N PHE A 100 -22.64 -14.38 7.84
CA PHE A 100 -23.94 -14.57 7.17
C PHE A 100 -24.16 -13.54 6.05
N GLN A 101 -23.14 -13.35 5.21
CA GLN A 101 -23.12 -12.38 4.11
C GLN A 101 -23.01 -13.08 2.76
N SER A 102 -23.04 -12.30 1.68
CA SER A 102 -22.87 -12.78 0.29
C SER A 102 -21.97 -11.86 -0.52
N TYR A 103 -20.82 -11.51 0.05
CA TYR A 103 -19.76 -10.79 -0.64
C TYR A 103 -19.27 -11.56 -1.86
N ARG A 104 -18.84 -10.81 -2.88
CA ARG A 104 -18.27 -11.33 -4.11
C ARG A 104 -16.95 -10.64 -4.39
N LYS A 105 -16.04 -11.35 -5.07
CA LYS A 105 -14.83 -10.75 -5.60
C LYS A 105 -15.22 -9.60 -6.54
N ASN A 106 -14.67 -8.43 -6.27
CA ASN A 106 -14.74 -7.30 -7.19
C ASN A 106 -13.81 -7.57 -8.38
N THR A 107 -14.29 -7.24 -9.58
CA THR A 107 -13.57 -7.41 -10.84
C THR A 107 -13.42 -6.08 -11.59
N GLU A 108 -13.85 -4.98 -10.96
CA GLU A 108 -13.73 -3.62 -11.48
C GLU A 108 -12.39 -3.03 -11.05
N ARG A 109 -11.58 -2.62 -12.04
CA ARG A 109 -10.40 -1.80 -11.83
C ARG A 109 -10.73 -0.32 -12.00
N ARG A 110 -10.49 0.47 -10.95
CA ARG A 110 -10.65 1.93 -10.97
C ARG A 110 -9.32 2.63 -11.13
N VAL A 111 -9.39 3.80 -11.76
CA VAL A 111 -8.22 4.62 -12.11
C VAL A 111 -8.52 6.08 -11.79
N SER A 112 -7.55 6.77 -11.19
CA SER A 112 -7.52 8.23 -11.00
C SER A 112 -6.24 8.81 -11.63
N ASP A 113 -5.97 10.09 -11.39
CA ASP A 113 -4.72 10.72 -11.84
C ASP A 113 -3.48 10.17 -11.12
N LEU A 114 -3.66 9.64 -9.91
CA LEU A 114 -2.58 9.19 -9.03
C LEU A 114 -2.57 7.67 -8.83
N LEU A 115 -3.74 7.03 -8.86
CA LEU A 115 -3.92 5.65 -8.41
C LEU A 115 -4.56 4.76 -9.49
N THR A 116 -4.28 3.47 -9.41
CA THR A 116 -4.96 2.43 -10.21
C THR A 116 -5.04 1.14 -9.41
N GLY A 117 -6.23 0.56 -9.24
CA GLY A 117 -6.38 -0.58 -8.34
C GLY A 117 -7.66 -1.36 -8.58
N GLU A 118 -7.73 -2.51 -7.94
CA GLU A 118 -8.89 -3.40 -7.88
C GLU A 118 -8.90 -3.96 -6.45
N CYS A 119 -9.87 -3.56 -5.62
CA CYS A 119 -10.01 -4.12 -4.27
C CYS A 119 -10.62 -5.52 -4.32
N ASP A 120 -10.46 -6.32 -3.27
CA ASP A 120 -10.96 -7.70 -3.25
C ASP A 120 -12.49 -7.73 -3.18
N ILE A 121 -13.08 -6.95 -2.28
CA ILE A 121 -14.55 -6.82 -2.15
C ILE A 121 -14.91 -5.34 -2.09
N TYR A 122 -15.98 -4.99 -2.79
CA TYR A 122 -16.61 -3.67 -2.72
C TYR A 122 -18.05 -3.80 -2.23
N VAL A 123 -18.38 -3.07 -1.16
CA VAL A 123 -19.75 -2.91 -0.66
C VAL A 123 -20.20 -1.49 -0.99
N PRO A 124 -21.10 -1.31 -1.99
CA PRO A 124 -21.43 -0.01 -2.53
C PRO A 124 -21.85 1.02 -1.48
N GLY A 125 -21.15 2.17 -1.46
CA GLY A 125 -21.39 3.28 -0.55
C GLY A 125 -21.05 3.01 0.93
N VAL A 126 -20.55 1.81 1.27
CA VAL A 126 -20.28 1.42 2.65
C VAL A 126 -18.78 1.26 2.88
N LYS A 127 -18.13 0.31 2.19
CA LYS A 127 -16.72 0.01 2.42
C LYS A 127 -16.08 -0.79 1.31
N THR A 128 -14.76 -0.85 1.34
CA THR A 128 -13.97 -1.88 0.67
C THR A 128 -13.44 -2.87 1.71
N ILE A 129 -13.31 -4.14 1.34
CA ILE A 129 -12.72 -5.17 2.20
C ILE A 129 -11.56 -5.79 1.45
N ASP A 130 -10.42 -5.89 2.10
CA ASP A 130 -9.22 -6.57 1.62
C ASP A 130 -8.99 -7.82 2.49
N ILE A 131 -8.87 -8.97 1.84
CA ILE A 131 -8.73 -10.27 2.48
C ILE A 131 -7.26 -10.66 2.48
N LYS A 132 -6.74 -10.92 3.69
CA LYS A 132 -5.38 -11.42 3.90
C LYS A 132 -5.46 -12.87 4.37
N VAL A 133 -5.12 -13.80 3.49
CA VAL A 133 -4.96 -15.20 3.90
C VAL A 133 -3.64 -15.34 4.64
N SER A 134 -3.69 -15.54 5.96
CA SER A 134 -2.47 -15.70 6.77
C SER A 134 -1.73 -16.98 6.38
N TRP A 135 -0.40 -16.91 6.39
CA TRP A 135 0.46 -18.04 5.98
C TRP A 135 0.31 -19.25 6.90
N SER A 136 0.47 -19.01 8.19
CA SER A 136 0.46 -20.00 9.26
C SER A 136 -0.18 -19.43 10.52
N LEU A 137 -0.53 -20.29 11.48
CA LEU A 137 -1.03 -19.89 12.81
C LEU A 137 -0.08 -18.94 13.54
N ASP A 138 1.22 -19.12 13.38
CA ASP A 138 2.25 -18.27 14.01
C ASP A 138 2.19 -16.81 13.51
N THR A 139 1.80 -16.62 12.24
CA THR A 139 1.67 -15.29 11.61
C THR A 139 0.24 -14.74 11.62
N PHE A 140 -0.73 -15.50 12.15
CA PHE A 140 -2.12 -15.09 12.17
C PHE A 140 -2.37 -14.13 13.35
N PRO A 141 -2.92 -12.93 13.11
CA PRO A 141 -3.20 -11.99 14.19
C PRO A 141 -4.37 -12.51 15.02
N ALA A 142 -4.14 -12.76 16.31
CA ALA A 142 -5.19 -13.24 17.22
C ALA A 142 -6.10 -12.10 17.71
N LEU A 143 -5.57 -10.87 17.82
CA LEU A 143 -6.31 -9.68 18.23
C LEU A 143 -6.42 -8.67 17.09
N SER A 144 -7.46 -7.83 17.14
CA SER A 144 -7.64 -6.76 16.15
C SER A 144 -6.49 -5.75 16.11
N GLU A 145 -5.81 -5.54 17.24
CA GLU A 145 -4.64 -4.65 17.31
C GLU A 145 -3.41 -5.28 16.63
N ASP A 146 -3.29 -6.61 16.66
CA ASP A 146 -2.23 -7.35 15.96
C ASP A 146 -2.44 -7.38 14.44
N ALA A 147 -3.68 -7.18 13.99
CA ALA A 147 -4.03 -7.08 12.57
C ALA A 147 -3.64 -5.74 11.94
N HIS A 148 -3.22 -4.75 12.76
CA HIS A 148 -2.78 -3.47 12.24
C HIS A 148 -1.43 -3.60 11.52
N ASP A 149 -1.41 -3.24 10.24
CA ASP A 149 -0.20 -3.05 9.47
C ASP A 149 -0.27 -1.71 8.71
N SER A 150 0.79 -0.90 8.84
CA SER A 150 0.81 0.44 8.22
C SER A 150 0.74 0.41 6.69
N LEU A 151 1.29 -0.61 6.04
CA LEU A 151 1.20 -0.76 4.59
C LEU A 151 -0.22 -1.10 4.16
N TYR A 152 -0.89 -1.99 4.90
CA TYR A 152 -2.30 -2.34 4.64
C TYR A 152 -3.25 -1.18 4.94
N GLU A 153 -2.99 -0.38 5.97
CA GLU A 153 -3.75 0.84 6.21
C GLU A 153 -3.66 1.80 5.01
N TRP A 154 -2.45 2.08 4.52
CA TRP A 154 -2.28 3.00 3.39
C TRP A 154 -2.82 2.42 2.07
N GLN A 155 -2.75 1.11 1.88
CA GLN A 155 -3.46 0.41 0.80
C GLN A 155 -4.98 0.66 0.91
N GLY A 156 -5.54 0.48 2.10
CA GLY A 156 -6.95 0.71 2.37
C GLY A 156 -7.39 2.16 2.14
N ARG A 157 -6.57 3.13 2.55
CA ARG A 157 -6.81 4.56 2.29
C ARG A 157 -6.83 4.88 0.79
N ALA A 158 -5.94 4.27 0.02
CA ALA A 158 -5.96 4.40 -1.44
C ALA A 158 -7.23 3.78 -2.07
N TYR A 159 -7.73 2.67 -1.52
CA TYR A 159 -9.02 2.09 -1.93
C TYR A 159 -10.22 2.95 -1.52
N MET A 160 -10.22 3.56 -0.32
CA MET A 160 -11.29 4.50 0.06
C MET A 160 -11.38 5.69 -0.91
N ASN A 161 -10.23 6.20 -1.37
CA ASN A 161 -10.18 7.28 -2.37
C ASN A 161 -10.71 6.84 -3.74
N LEU A 162 -10.27 5.68 -4.25
CA LEU A 162 -10.68 5.18 -5.57
C LEU A 162 -12.16 4.72 -5.62
N TRP A 163 -12.71 4.20 -4.53
CA TRP A 163 -14.09 3.69 -4.48
C TRP A 163 -15.10 4.66 -3.86
N ASP A 164 -14.61 5.80 -3.35
CA ASP A 164 -15.38 6.82 -2.65
C ASP A 164 -16.27 6.23 -1.54
N VAL A 165 -15.63 5.57 -0.57
CA VAL A 165 -16.30 4.92 0.58
C VAL A 165 -15.77 5.45 1.91
N PRO A 166 -16.60 5.45 2.97
CA PRO A 166 -16.20 5.96 4.28
C PRO A 166 -15.28 5.02 5.07
N GLU A 167 -15.19 3.74 4.70
CA GLU A 167 -14.42 2.76 5.47
C GLU A 167 -13.65 1.77 4.57
N HIS A 168 -12.55 1.26 5.11
CA HIS A 168 -11.83 0.11 4.58
C HIS A 168 -11.60 -0.91 5.70
N GLU A 169 -11.82 -2.18 5.39
CA GLU A 169 -11.63 -3.26 6.35
C GLU A 169 -10.58 -4.24 5.83
N VAL A 170 -9.61 -4.56 6.67
CA VAL A 170 -8.65 -5.64 6.41
C VAL A 170 -9.11 -6.85 7.22
N VAL A 171 -9.33 -7.97 6.55
CA VAL A 171 -9.79 -9.22 7.17
C VAL A 171 -8.73 -10.29 6.98
N HIS A 172 -8.09 -10.67 8.08
CA HIS A 172 -7.22 -11.83 8.12
C HIS A 172 -8.05 -13.10 8.25
N VAL A 173 -7.80 -14.06 7.37
CA VAL A 173 -8.47 -15.37 7.37
C VAL A 173 -7.43 -16.47 7.48
N MET A 174 -7.63 -17.39 8.42
CA MET A 174 -6.78 -18.56 8.58
C MET A 174 -7.43 -19.80 7.98
N LEU A 175 -6.88 -20.24 6.86
CA LEU A 175 -7.28 -21.45 6.13
C LEU A 175 -6.14 -22.46 6.08
N ASP A 176 -6.51 -23.72 5.86
CA ASP A 176 -5.54 -24.79 5.60
C ASP A 176 -4.64 -24.39 4.43
N THR A 177 -3.33 -24.57 4.61
CA THR A 177 -2.38 -24.31 3.53
C THR A 177 -2.35 -25.54 2.61
N PRO A 178 -2.40 -25.36 1.27
CA PRO A 178 -2.25 -26.46 0.34
C PRO A 178 -0.94 -27.22 0.59
N ASP A 179 -0.98 -28.55 0.58
CA ASP A 179 0.15 -29.41 0.97
C ASP A 179 1.43 -29.12 0.16
N GLU A 180 1.27 -28.78 -1.12
CA GLU A 180 2.35 -28.40 -2.03
C GLU A 180 3.07 -27.10 -1.62
N LEU A 181 2.38 -26.21 -0.90
CA LEU A 181 2.94 -24.96 -0.40
C LEU A 181 3.63 -25.13 0.97
N ILE A 182 3.16 -26.05 1.83
CA ILE A 182 3.74 -26.29 3.17
C ILE A 182 5.21 -26.73 3.08
N LYS A 183 5.52 -27.61 2.12
CA LYS A 183 6.86 -28.19 1.89
C LYS A 183 7.45 -28.83 3.15
N TRP A 184 8.40 -28.15 3.80
CA TRP A 184 9.16 -28.64 4.95
C TRP A 184 8.77 -27.96 6.27
N GLU A 185 7.76 -27.08 6.25
CA GLU A 185 7.30 -26.37 7.44
C GLU A 185 6.43 -27.25 8.34
N GLN A 186 6.31 -26.84 9.60
CA GLN A 186 5.56 -27.56 10.62
C GLN A 186 4.07 -27.62 10.25
N ARG A 187 3.58 -28.81 9.87
CA ARG A 187 2.21 -29.01 9.36
C ARG A 187 1.12 -28.54 10.32
N GLU A 188 1.34 -28.65 11.62
CA GLU A 188 0.40 -28.22 12.66
C GLU A 188 0.12 -26.71 12.63
N LEU A 189 1.06 -25.89 12.13
CA LEU A 189 0.85 -24.45 11.95
C LEU A 189 0.03 -24.11 10.70
N HIS A 190 -0.17 -25.09 9.81
CA HIS A 190 -0.78 -24.92 8.50
C HIS A 190 -2.12 -25.63 8.34
N GLN A 191 -2.36 -26.71 9.09
CA GLN A 191 -3.56 -27.52 9.08
C GLN A 191 -4.46 -27.14 10.26
N VAL A 192 -5.29 -26.13 10.04
CA VAL A 192 -6.11 -25.42 11.02
C VAL A 192 -7.60 -25.76 10.95
N GLY A 193 -8.04 -26.62 10.02
CA GLY A 193 -9.45 -26.94 9.82
C GLY A 193 -10.17 -27.51 11.05
N HIS A 194 -9.41 -28.03 12.02
CA HIS A 194 -9.90 -28.51 13.31
C HIS A 194 -10.24 -27.38 14.31
N ILE A 195 -9.77 -26.15 14.07
CA ILE A 195 -10.02 -24.98 14.91
C ILE A 195 -11.38 -24.37 14.56
N ASP A 196 -12.11 -23.96 15.59
CA ASP A 196 -13.39 -23.25 15.46
C ASP A 196 -13.28 -22.13 14.40
N PRO A 197 -14.12 -22.13 13.35
CA PRO A 197 -14.12 -21.09 12.35
C PRO A 197 -14.19 -19.65 12.90
N ALA A 198 -14.87 -19.44 14.03
CA ALA A 198 -14.99 -18.13 14.66
C ALA A 198 -13.65 -17.60 15.20
N LEU A 199 -12.69 -18.49 15.48
CA LEU A 199 -11.33 -18.14 15.94
C LEU A 199 -10.34 -17.96 14.77
N ARG A 200 -10.79 -18.11 13.53
CA ARG A 200 -9.94 -18.07 12.31
C ARG A 200 -10.19 -16.85 11.43
N THR A 201 -10.86 -15.84 11.98
CA THR A 201 -11.05 -14.55 11.34
C THR A 201 -10.74 -13.44 12.32
N THR A 202 -9.84 -12.53 11.93
CA THR A 202 -9.53 -11.32 12.70
C THR A 202 -9.54 -10.14 11.75
N SER A 203 -10.14 -9.02 12.14
CA SER A 203 -10.29 -7.86 11.25
C SER A 203 -10.00 -6.56 11.95
N ILE A 204 -9.48 -5.60 11.21
CA ILE A 204 -9.34 -4.20 11.61
C ILE A 204 -10.04 -3.31 10.57
N THR A 205 -10.75 -2.29 11.04
CA THR A 205 -11.45 -1.32 10.18
C THR A 205 -10.84 0.06 10.33
N TYR A 206 -10.58 0.71 9.21
CA TYR A 206 -10.08 2.07 9.12
C TYR A 206 -11.17 3.00 8.59
N ALA A 207 -11.45 4.07 9.33
CA ALA A 207 -12.33 5.12 8.86
C ALA A 207 -11.58 6.09 7.93
N ARG A 208 -12.29 6.63 6.95
CA ARG A 208 -11.79 7.67 6.07
C ARG A 208 -11.44 8.91 6.87
N ASP A 209 -10.26 9.45 6.59
CA ASP A 209 -9.72 10.63 7.27
C ASP A 209 -9.23 11.61 6.20
N ALA A 210 -9.78 12.81 6.20
CA ALA A 210 -9.50 13.83 5.19
C ALA A 210 -8.04 14.34 5.24
N ALA A 211 -7.43 14.39 6.42
CA ALA A 211 -6.04 14.82 6.56
C ALA A 211 -5.08 13.77 6.01
N LEU A 212 -5.33 12.50 6.31
CA LEU A 212 -4.53 11.38 5.80
C LEU A 212 -4.74 11.17 4.30
N GLU A 213 -5.96 11.38 3.79
CA GLU A 213 -6.25 11.37 2.35
C GLU A 213 -5.51 12.49 1.62
N LYS A 214 -5.54 13.72 2.15
CA LYS A 214 -4.75 14.83 1.59
C LYS A 214 -3.25 14.54 1.61
N ARG A 215 -2.76 13.92 2.69
CA ARG A 215 -1.36 13.49 2.82
C ARG A 215 -1.01 12.45 1.75
N LEU A 216 -1.89 11.47 1.51
CA LEU A 216 -1.77 10.46 0.48
C LEU A 216 -1.61 11.10 -0.91
N GLU A 217 -2.53 11.99 -1.27
CA GLU A 217 -2.50 12.68 -2.56
C GLU A 217 -1.21 13.48 -2.77
N ASN A 218 -0.79 14.26 -1.76
CA ASN A 218 0.41 15.07 -1.85
C ASN A 218 1.67 14.20 -2.03
N LYS A 219 1.78 13.11 -1.25
CA LYS A 219 2.89 12.15 -1.39
C LYS A 219 2.91 11.49 -2.76
N CYS A 220 1.75 11.07 -3.28
CA CYS A 220 1.65 10.50 -4.62
C CYS A 220 2.03 11.52 -5.70
N ARG A 221 1.61 12.80 -5.61
CA ARG A 221 2.01 13.85 -6.55
C ARG A 221 3.53 14.07 -6.57
N VAL A 222 4.15 14.19 -5.38
CA VAL A 222 5.62 14.34 -5.26
C VAL A 222 6.33 13.11 -5.80
N ALA A 223 5.84 11.90 -5.50
CA ALA A 223 6.39 10.66 -6.01
C ALA A 223 6.32 10.55 -7.53
N GLN A 224 5.20 10.97 -8.14
CA GLN A 224 4.98 10.94 -9.58
C GLN A 224 5.93 11.90 -10.30
N ALA A 225 6.12 13.11 -9.77
CA ALA A 225 7.08 14.08 -10.30
C ALA A 225 8.52 13.57 -10.18
N TYR A 226 8.90 13.07 -9.01
CA TYR A 226 10.24 12.52 -8.77
C TYR A 226 10.55 11.34 -9.70
N LEU A 227 9.57 10.46 -9.91
CA LEU A 227 9.65 9.34 -10.84
C LEU A 227 9.85 9.78 -12.29
N ALA A 228 9.09 10.78 -12.75
CA ALA A 228 9.26 11.33 -14.10
C ALA A 228 10.68 11.87 -14.29
N CYS A 229 11.20 12.63 -13.32
CA CYS A 229 12.57 13.12 -13.35
C CYS A 229 13.60 11.97 -13.37
N LEU A 230 13.36 10.88 -12.64
CA LEU A 230 14.24 9.71 -12.67
C LEU A 230 14.26 9.03 -14.05
N VAL A 231 13.09 8.87 -14.68
CA VAL A 231 12.98 8.29 -16.02
C VAL A 231 13.77 9.14 -17.02
N ASP A 232 13.54 10.46 -17.04
CA ASP A 232 14.26 11.38 -17.92
C ASP A 232 15.76 11.35 -17.67
N ARG A 233 16.17 11.33 -16.40
CA ARG A 233 17.59 11.24 -16.03
C ARG A 233 18.23 9.95 -16.53
N ILE A 234 17.57 8.80 -16.39
CA ILE A 234 18.09 7.52 -16.89
C ILE A 234 18.25 7.60 -18.41
N LEU A 235 17.26 8.13 -19.13
CA LEU A 235 17.31 8.28 -20.59
C LEU A 235 18.48 9.17 -21.03
N VAL A 236 18.64 10.34 -20.41
CA VAL A 236 19.72 11.29 -20.72
C VAL A 236 21.10 10.69 -20.44
N GLU A 237 21.29 10.02 -19.29
CA GLU A 237 22.55 9.34 -18.97
C GLU A 237 22.91 8.23 -19.99
N HIS A 238 21.92 7.72 -20.73
CA HIS A 238 22.08 6.71 -21.79
C HIS A 238 21.96 7.30 -23.22
N GLY A 239 22.08 8.62 -23.38
CA GLY A 239 22.09 9.29 -24.69
C GLY A 239 20.75 9.28 -25.43
N ARG A 240 19.64 9.16 -24.71
CA ARG A 240 18.26 9.26 -25.25
C ARG A 240 17.63 10.59 -24.85
N ALA A 241 16.67 11.07 -25.66
CA ALA A 241 15.88 12.25 -25.34
C ALA A 241 14.96 11.99 -24.13
N PRO A 242 14.70 13.00 -23.28
CA PRO A 242 13.74 12.88 -22.19
C PRO A 242 12.30 12.77 -22.72
N ILE A 243 11.41 12.18 -21.92
CA ILE A 243 10.00 12.02 -22.26
C ILE A 243 9.27 13.36 -22.21
N ALA A 244 9.67 14.23 -21.28
CA ALA A 244 9.05 15.55 -21.09
C ALA A 244 9.19 16.48 -22.32
N GLU A 245 10.10 16.20 -23.26
CA GLU A 245 10.26 16.96 -24.51
C GLU A 245 9.47 16.38 -25.70
N ALA A 246 8.76 15.26 -25.52
CA ALA A 246 8.03 14.55 -26.59
C ALA A 246 6.49 14.75 -26.55
N ALA A 247 5.98 15.69 -25.74
CA ALA A 247 4.56 16.00 -25.60
C ALA A 247 4.24 17.46 -25.95
#